data_AF-A0A3D1IMY7-F1
#
_entry.id   AF-A0A3D1IMY7-F1
#
_cell.length_a   1.000
_cell.length_b   1.000
_cell.length_c   1.000
_cell.angle_alpha   90.00
_cell.angle_beta   90.00
_cell.angle_gamma   90.00
#
_symmetry.space_group_name_H-M   'P 1'
#
loop_
_entity.id
_entity.type
_entity.pdbx_description
1 polymer ?
#
loop_
_entity_poly.entity_id
_entity_poly.type
_entity_poly.pdbx_seq_one_letter_code
_entity_poly.pdbx_strand_id
1 'polypeptide(L)'
;GPFDRILIDAPCSNTGVMRRRVDVRWRLNARELPALARAQLDLLKRAAPLLKRGGVLVYSTCSIEPEENEEVIAAFLHKHRDFRQENCRTLTPMKDETDGAFISRLRLPETEAAED
;
A
#
# COMPACT_ATOMS: atom_id res chain seq x y z
N GLY A 1 -9.95 -7.36 14.55
CA GLY A 1 -8.75 -8.09 14.99
C GLY A 1 -8.11 -7.47 16.22
N PRO A 2 -6.89 -7.88 16.60
CA PRO A 2 -6.22 -7.46 17.84
C PRO A 2 -5.44 -6.13 17.76
N PHE A 3 -5.21 -5.56 16.57
CA PHE A 3 -4.37 -4.37 16.41
C PHE A 3 -5.17 -3.10 16.15
N ASP A 4 -4.79 -2.00 16.79
CA ASP A 4 -5.34 -0.67 16.54
C ASP A 4 -4.78 -0.04 15.25
N ARG A 5 -3.52 -0.36 14.91
CA ARG A 5 -2.79 0.17 13.76
C ARG A 5 -1.94 -0.94 13.14
N ILE A 6 -1.88 -1.00 11.82
CA ILE A 6 -1.02 -1.91 11.06
C ILE A 6 -0.25 -1.10 10.01
N LEU A 7 1.04 -1.37 9.88
CA LEU A 7 1.89 -0.88 8.79
C LEU A 7 2.29 -2.07 7.92
N ILE A 8 2.06 -1.95 6.62
CA ILE A 8 2.58 -2.85 5.60
C ILE A 8 3.56 -2.05 4.75
N ASP A 9 4.84 -2.20 5.05
CA ASP A 9 5.91 -1.78 4.15
C ASP A 9 6.21 -2.95 3.20
N ALA A 10 5.69 -2.86 1.98
CA ALA A 10 5.55 -4.03 1.12
C ALA A 10 6.81 -4.26 0.26
N PRO A 11 7.20 -5.53 0.01
CA PRO A 11 8.23 -5.81 -0.98
C PRO A 11 7.77 -5.33 -2.35
N CYS A 12 8.60 -4.53 -3.03
CA CYS A 12 8.27 -3.90 -4.30
C CYS A 12 9.46 -3.89 -5.27
N SER A 13 9.26 -3.33 -6.46
CA SER A 13 10.27 -3.23 -7.52
C SER A 13 11.40 -2.23 -7.25
N ASN A 14 11.27 -1.40 -6.20
CA ASN A 14 12.22 -0.35 -5.83
C ASN A 14 12.44 0.74 -6.90
N THR A 15 11.51 0.95 -7.84
CA THR A 15 11.68 1.94 -8.93
C THR A 15 11.80 3.39 -8.42
N GLY A 16 11.26 3.68 -7.23
CA GLY A 16 11.37 5.00 -6.60
C GLY A 16 12.76 5.32 -6.05
N VAL A 17 13.60 4.32 -5.78
CA VAL A 17 14.92 4.51 -5.13
C VAL A 17 16.11 4.25 -6.04
N MET A 18 15.92 4.23 -7.37
CA MET A 18 16.99 3.93 -8.34
C MET A 18 18.24 4.81 -8.21
N ARG A 19 18.11 6.06 -7.72
CA ARG A 19 19.26 6.97 -7.50
C ARG A 19 20.22 6.43 -6.44
N ARG A 20 19.70 5.75 -5.41
CA ARG A 20 20.48 5.16 -4.31
C ARG A 20 20.78 3.68 -4.52
N ARG A 21 19.92 2.98 -5.26
CA ARG A 21 20.07 1.57 -5.62
C ARG A 21 20.17 1.43 -7.13
N VAL A 22 21.35 1.72 -7.65
CA VAL A 22 21.58 1.73 -9.10
C VAL A 22 21.26 0.38 -9.73
N ASP A 23 21.58 -0.73 -9.03
CA ASP A 23 21.36 -2.12 -9.45
C ASP A 23 19.90 -2.42 -9.85
N VAL A 24 18.93 -1.66 -9.33
CA VAL A 24 17.52 -1.75 -9.71
C VAL A 24 17.33 -1.61 -11.22
N ARG A 25 18.11 -0.76 -11.90
CA ARG A 25 18.00 -0.57 -13.37
C ARG A 25 18.27 -1.84 -14.17
N TRP A 26 19.04 -2.77 -13.62
CA TRP A 26 19.40 -4.04 -14.25
C TRP A 26 18.54 -5.20 -13.76
N ARG A 27 18.06 -5.13 -12.51
CA ARG A 27 17.14 -6.14 -11.95
C ARG A 27 15.69 -5.94 -12.39
N LEU A 28 15.28 -4.71 -12.68
CA LEU A 28 13.90 -4.40 -13.00
C LEU A 28 13.44 -5.18 -14.23
N ASN A 29 12.46 -6.03 -14.03
CA ASN A 29 11.82 -6.80 -15.08
C ASN A 29 10.32 -6.55 -15.00
N ALA A 30 9.74 -5.97 -16.05
CA ALA A 30 8.30 -5.69 -16.12
C ALA A 30 7.44 -6.95 -15.91
N ARG A 31 7.98 -8.15 -16.18
CA ARG A 31 7.29 -9.42 -15.94
C ARG A 31 7.15 -9.77 -14.44
N GLU A 32 7.93 -9.14 -13.57
CA GLU A 32 7.88 -9.37 -12.12
C GLU A 32 6.87 -8.46 -11.41
N LEU A 33 6.51 -7.31 -11.99
CA LEU A 33 5.53 -6.37 -11.41
C LEU A 33 4.20 -7.04 -11.05
N PRO A 34 3.58 -7.86 -11.92
CA PRO A 34 2.33 -8.53 -11.55
C PRO A 34 2.46 -9.49 -10.37
N ALA A 35 3.61 -10.16 -10.24
CA ALA A 35 3.88 -11.08 -9.14
C ALA A 35 4.06 -10.33 -7.81
N LEU A 36 4.78 -9.21 -7.84
CA LEU A 36 4.95 -8.31 -6.69
C LEU A 36 3.62 -7.69 -6.26
N ALA A 37 2.87 -7.11 -7.19
CA ALA A 37 1.53 -6.55 -6.94
C ALA A 37 0.59 -7.59 -6.33
N ARG A 38 0.65 -8.85 -6.81
CA ARG A 38 -0.13 -9.93 -6.23
C ARG A 38 0.28 -10.24 -4.79
N ALA A 39 1.58 -10.32 -4.51
CA ALA A 39 2.08 -10.56 -3.16
C ALA A 39 1.69 -9.42 -2.20
N GLN A 40 1.79 -8.16 -2.65
CA GLN A 40 1.39 -6.96 -1.91
C GLN A 40 -0.11 -6.98 -1.57
N LEU A 41 -0.96 -7.30 -2.55
CA LEU A 41 -2.40 -7.46 -2.34
C LEU A 41 -2.73 -8.59 -1.35
N ASP A 42 -1.99 -9.70 -1.41
CA ASP A 42 -2.20 -10.83 -0.50
C ASP A 42 -1.75 -10.50 0.93
N LEU A 43 -0.72 -9.66 1.12
CA LEU A 43 -0.36 -9.09 2.43
C LEU A 43 -1.49 -8.22 3.00
N LEU A 44 -2.05 -7.31 2.20
CA LEU A 44 -3.17 -6.46 2.60
C LEU A 44 -4.39 -7.29 3.05
N LYS A 45 -4.77 -8.31 2.27
CA LYS A 45 -5.88 -9.21 2.61
C LYS A 45 -5.66 -9.95 3.92
N ARG A 46 -4.43 -10.42 4.18
CA ARG A 46 -4.08 -11.12 5.43
C ARG A 46 -4.06 -10.19 6.64
N ALA A 47 -3.66 -8.93 6.45
CA ALA A 47 -3.62 -7.93 7.50
C ALA A 47 -5.01 -7.39 7.87
N ALA A 48 -5.92 -7.24 6.89
CA ALA A 48 -7.26 -6.68 7.09
C ALA A 48 -8.03 -7.27 8.29
N PRO A 49 -8.18 -8.60 8.49
CA PRO A 49 -8.91 -9.16 9.63
C PRO A 49 -8.23 -8.92 10.98
N LEU A 50 -6.92 -8.64 10.97
CA LEU A 50 -6.15 -8.36 12.18
C LEU A 50 -6.39 -6.93 12.71
N LEU A 51 -6.94 -6.04 11.89
CA LEU A 51 -7.25 -4.67 12.29
C LEU A 51 -8.54 -4.61 13.10
N LYS A 52 -8.54 -3.85 14.19
CA LYS A 52 -9.77 -3.51 14.94
C LYS A 52 -10.66 -2.59 14.10
N ARG A 53 -11.96 -2.61 14.35
CA ARG A 53 -12.85 -1.54 13.87
C ARG A 53 -12.44 -0.22 14.51
N GLY A 54 -12.55 0.87 13.74
CA GLY A 54 -11.90 2.14 14.07
C GLY A 54 -10.38 2.15 13.85
N GLY A 55 -9.77 1.05 13.40
CA GLY A 55 -8.32 0.95 13.21
C GLY A 55 -7.81 1.55 11.90
N VAL A 56 -6.48 1.75 11.80
CA VAL A 56 -5.81 2.22 10.57
C VAL A 56 -4.86 1.15 10.03
N LEU A 57 -4.91 0.94 8.72
CA LEU A 57 -3.88 0.23 7.98
C LEU A 57 -3.14 1.23 7.08
N VAL A 58 -1.82 1.27 7.18
CA VAL A 58 -0.96 2.02 6.25
C VAL A 58 -0.28 1.02 5.32
N TYR A 59 -0.39 1.27 4.02
CA TYR A 59 0.34 0.59 2.98
C TYR A 59 1.42 1.53 2.43
N SER A 60 2.65 1.03 2.31
CA SER A 60 3.74 1.77 1.68
C SER A 60 4.56 0.91 0.74
N THR A 61 5.10 1.55 -0.29
CA THR A 61 6.15 1.01 -1.16
C THR A 61 7.21 2.07 -1.42
N CYS A 62 8.41 1.65 -1.80
CA CYS A 62 9.42 2.52 -2.43
C CYS A 62 9.44 2.37 -3.96
N SER A 63 8.28 2.08 -4.55
CA SER A 63 8.04 2.01 -5.99
C SER A 63 7.21 3.21 -6.46
N ILE A 64 7.41 3.62 -7.70
CA ILE A 64 6.57 4.62 -8.39
C ILE A 64 5.64 3.98 -9.43
N GLU A 65 5.62 2.65 -9.53
CA GLU A 65 4.77 1.93 -10.50
C GLU A 65 3.30 1.85 -10.03
N PRO A 66 2.33 2.30 -10.84
CA PRO A 66 0.90 2.23 -10.49
C PRO A 66 0.41 0.81 -10.17
N GLU A 67 0.96 -0.20 -10.84
CA GLU A 67 0.64 -1.62 -10.69
C GLU A 67 0.89 -2.12 -9.27
N GLU A 68 1.85 -1.52 -8.56
CA GLU A 68 2.20 -1.83 -7.17
C GLU A 68 1.54 -0.89 -6.16
N ASN A 69 0.87 0.17 -6.62
CA ASN A 69 0.42 1.27 -5.80
C ASN A 69 -1.10 1.44 -5.87
N GLU A 70 -1.58 2.38 -6.67
CA GLU A 70 -3.01 2.69 -6.81
C GLU A 70 -3.82 1.47 -7.23
N GLU A 71 -3.29 0.62 -8.11
CA GLU A 71 -3.99 -0.58 -8.58
C GLU A 71 -4.14 -1.64 -7.49
N VAL A 72 -3.11 -1.84 -6.66
CA VAL A 72 -3.18 -2.75 -5.50
C VAL A 72 -4.21 -2.24 -4.49
N ILE A 73 -4.19 -0.95 -4.18
CA ILE A 73 -5.17 -0.33 -3.28
C ILE A 73 -6.59 -0.42 -3.84
N ALA A 74 -6.78 -0.12 -5.13
CA ALA A 74 -8.08 -0.23 -5.79
C ALA A 74 -8.60 -1.67 -5.77
N ALA A 75 -7.75 -2.66 -6.06
CA ALA A 75 -8.10 -4.07 -6.01
C ALA A 75 -8.45 -4.53 -4.58
N PHE A 76 -7.74 -4.05 -3.57
CA PHE A 76 -8.05 -4.31 -2.16
C PHE A 76 -9.41 -3.73 -1.77
N LEU A 77 -9.63 -2.43 -2.00
CA LEU A 77 -10.90 -1.75 -1.73
C LEU A 77 -12.05 -2.31 -2.59
N HIS A 78 -11.73 -2.94 -3.72
CA HIS A 78 -12.71 -3.68 -4.52
C HIS A 78 -13.33 -4.86 -3.75
N LYS A 79 -12.54 -5.53 -2.92
CA LYS A 79 -13.00 -6.72 -2.17
C LYS A 79 -13.32 -6.42 -0.70
N HIS A 80 -12.80 -5.32 -0.15
CA HIS A 80 -12.97 -4.90 1.24
C HIS A 80 -13.72 -3.56 1.30
N ARG A 81 -15.03 -3.61 1.09
CA ARG A 81 -15.92 -2.43 0.96
C ARG A 81 -16.11 -1.62 2.24
N ASP A 82 -15.81 -2.24 3.36
CA ASP A 82 -15.79 -1.64 4.69
C ASP A 82 -14.61 -0.69 4.88
N PHE A 83 -13.49 -0.93 4.20
CA PHE A 83 -12.35 -0.02 4.25
C PHE A 83 -12.59 1.26 3.42
N ARG A 84 -12.04 2.36 3.91
CA ARG A 84 -12.03 3.66 3.21
C ARG A 84 -10.61 4.18 3.12
N GLN A 85 -10.22 4.73 1.96
CA GLN A 85 -8.95 5.43 1.82
C GLN A 85 -9.09 6.85 2.36
N GLU A 86 -8.37 7.18 3.43
CA GLU A 86 -8.36 8.53 4.03
C GLU A 86 -7.32 9.44 3.37
N ASN A 87 -6.17 8.87 2.98
CA ASN A 87 -5.08 9.64 2.40
C ASN A 87 -4.29 8.78 1.41
N CYS A 88 -3.78 9.42 0.36
CA CYS A 88 -2.91 8.81 -0.64
C CYS A 88 -1.85 9.82 -1.05
N ARG A 89 -0.58 9.42 -1.07
CA ARG A 89 0.52 10.27 -1.54
C ARG A 89 1.52 9.44 -2.33
N THR A 90 1.92 9.99 -3.46
CA THR A 90 3.09 9.57 -4.23
C THR A 90 4.14 10.65 -4.09
N LEU A 91 5.26 10.31 -3.49
CA LEU A 91 6.43 11.17 -3.39
C LEU A 91 7.30 10.96 -4.61
N THR A 92 7.84 12.04 -5.16
CA THR A 92 8.75 11.97 -6.32
C THR A 92 9.94 12.89 -6.11
N PRO A 93 11.14 12.53 -6.62
CA PRO A 93 12.32 13.36 -6.44
C PRO A 93 12.19 14.79 -6.92
N MET A 94 11.43 15.01 -7.99
CA MET A 94 11.27 16.33 -8.59
C MET A 94 10.33 17.26 -7.81
N LYS A 95 9.39 16.70 -7.04
CA LYS A 95 8.39 17.50 -6.31
C LYS A 95 8.67 17.58 -4.82
N ASP A 96 9.21 16.51 -4.25
CA ASP A 96 9.31 16.33 -2.80
C ASP A 96 10.75 16.30 -2.30
N GLU A 97 11.74 16.50 -3.18
CA GLU A 97 13.18 16.53 -2.86
C GLU A 97 13.69 15.28 -2.10
N THR A 98 13.01 14.15 -2.27
CA THR A 98 13.29 12.85 -1.64
C THR A 98 13.40 11.73 -2.68
N ASP A 99 13.53 10.47 -2.28
CA ASP A 99 13.34 9.37 -3.24
C ASP A 99 11.85 9.14 -3.53
N GLY A 100 11.55 8.38 -4.57
CA GLY A 100 10.20 7.99 -4.90
C GLY A 100 9.60 7.00 -3.90
N ALA A 101 8.36 7.24 -3.49
CA ALA A 101 7.63 6.35 -2.60
C ALA A 101 6.11 6.53 -2.76
N PHE A 102 5.35 5.53 -2.35
CA PHE A 102 3.89 5.58 -2.30
C PHE A 102 3.40 5.24 -0.91
N ILE A 103 2.40 5.97 -0.43
CA ILE A 103 1.76 5.76 0.86
C ILE A 103 0.24 5.87 0.70
N SER A 104 -0.48 4.86 1.17
CA SER A 104 -1.94 4.88 1.28
C SER A 104 -2.36 4.55 2.71
N ARG A 105 -3.20 5.42 3.28
CA ARG A 105 -3.78 5.26 4.60
C ARG A 105 -5.23 4.82 4.47
N LEU A 106 -5.52 3.62 4.97
CA LEU A 106 -6.84 3.01 4.96
C LEU A 106 -7.43 2.96 6.37
N ARG A 107 -8.70 3.32 6.49
CA ARG A 107 -9.50 3.24 7.72
C ARG A 107 -10.46 2.07 7.61
N LEU A 108 -10.53 1.25 8.66
CA LEU A 108 -11.68 0.41 8.91
C LEU A 108 -12.61 1.17 9.88
N PRO A 109 -13.79 1.65 9.47
CA PRO A 109 -14.69 2.40 10.34
C PRO A 109 -15.12 1.58 11.57
N GLU A 110 -15.54 2.28 12.61
CA GLU A 110 -16.26 1.65 13.72
C GLU A 110 -17.54 0.98 13.18
N THR A 111 -18.08 0.00 13.91
CA THR A 111 -19.48 -0.37 13.65
C THR A 111 -20.27 0.80 14.23
N GLU A 112 -21.08 1.48 13.41
CA GLU A 112 -22.09 2.39 13.99
C GLU A 112 -22.86 1.57 15.02
N ALA A 113 -22.84 2.00 16.28
CA ALA A 113 -23.73 1.43 17.28
C ALA A 113 -25.14 1.62 16.71
N ALA A 114 -25.91 0.53 16.60
CA ALA A 114 -27.34 0.67 16.37
C ALA A 114 -27.86 1.54 17.51
N GLU A 115 -28.25 2.78 17.19
CA GLU A 115 -28.97 3.63 18.11
C GLU A 115 -30.35 2.97 18.32
N ASP A 116 -30.55 2.40 19.51
CA ASP A 116 -31.87 2.01 20.04
C ASP A 116 -32.58 3.23 20.63
#